data_AF-A0AAU3ML99-F1
#
_entry.id   AF-A0AAU3ML99-F1
#
_cell.length_a   1.000
_cell.length_b   1.000
_cell.length_c   1.000
_cell.angle_alpha   90.00
_cell.angle_beta   90.00
_cell.angle_gamma   90.00
#
_symmetry.space_group_name_H-M   'P 1'
#
loop_
_entity.id
_entity.type
_entity.pdbx_description
1 polymer ?
#
loop_
_entity_poly.entity_id
_entity_poly.type
_entity_poly.pdbx_seq_one_letter_code
_entity_poly.pdbx_strand_id
1 'polypeptide(L)'
;MIYQSHDATTVSRPRLLPWSNPGGKPCYLVSDGSGKSHLSRLADNIESVQLDMAVELLDHAADLLGDGEGDGRTTAHQLRFLAARLAEALHDVHRIARSRGDRLPVPAGDDDESADAEMQTGAGQ
;
A
#
# COMPACT_ATOMS: atom_id res chain seq x y z
N MET A 1 19.51 5.03 -40.21
CA MET A 1 18.99 4.03 -39.25
C MET A 1 19.19 4.61 -37.87
N ILE A 2 18.12 5.00 -37.19
CA ILE A 2 18.17 5.49 -35.82
C ILE A 2 17.67 4.32 -34.99
N TYR A 3 18.54 3.72 -34.18
CA TYR A 3 18.15 2.66 -33.26
C TYR A 3 17.12 3.26 -32.29
N GLN A 4 15.90 2.71 -32.28
CA GLN A 4 14.99 2.96 -31.17
C GLN A 4 15.64 2.34 -29.93
N SER A 5 16.12 3.21 -29.04
CA SER A 5 16.44 2.86 -27.67
C SER A 5 15.20 2.20 -27.10
N HIS A 6 15.31 0.92 -26.75
CA HIS A 6 14.23 0.22 -26.09
C HIS A 6 13.98 0.93 -24.78
N ASP A 7 12.73 1.39 -24.62
CA ASP A 7 12.17 1.89 -23.38
C ASP A 7 12.55 0.90 -22.29
N ALA A 8 13.24 1.38 -21.25
CA ALA A 8 13.64 0.54 -20.13
C ALA A 8 12.36 -0.10 -19.61
N THR A 9 12.21 -1.42 -19.82
CA THR A 9 11.09 -2.19 -19.29
C THR A 9 11.24 -2.13 -17.77
N THR A 10 10.66 -1.10 -17.15
CA THR A 10 10.53 -1.01 -15.72
C THR A 10 9.81 -2.26 -15.31
N VAL A 11 10.49 -3.15 -14.58
CA VAL A 11 9.89 -4.39 -14.11
C VAL A 11 8.74 -3.99 -13.20
N SER A 12 7.52 -4.08 -13.73
CA SER A 12 6.31 -3.68 -13.02
C SER A 12 6.08 -4.65 -11.86
N ARG A 13 6.24 -4.15 -10.64
CA ARG A 13 5.98 -4.92 -9.43
C ARG A 13 4.48 -5.17 -9.32
N PRO A 14 4.03 -6.42 -9.06
CA PRO A 14 2.61 -6.72 -8.87
C PRO A 14 2.01 -5.85 -7.76
N ARG A 15 0.89 -5.18 -8.03
CA ARG A 15 0.16 -4.38 -7.05
C ARG A 15 -0.63 -5.30 -6.13
N LEU A 16 -0.40 -5.20 -4.83
CA LEU A 16 -1.27 -5.80 -3.83
C LEU A 16 -2.67 -5.15 -3.88
N LEU A 17 -3.73 -5.94 -3.94
CA LEU A 17 -5.11 -5.45 -3.96
C LEU A 17 -5.68 -5.31 -2.53
N PRO A 18 -6.64 -4.39 -2.32
CA PRO A 18 -7.21 -4.14 -0.99
C PRO A 18 -8.13 -5.27 -0.50
N TRP A 19 -8.55 -6.18 -1.39
CA TRP A 19 -9.31 -7.38 -1.06
C TRP A 19 -8.45 -8.64 -1.07
N SER A 20 -8.93 -9.64 -0.33
CA SER A 20 -8.39 -11.01 -0.34
C SER A 20 -9.26 -11.92 -1.21
N ASN A 21 -8.75 -13.10 -1.53
CA ASN A 21 -9.59 -14.15 -2.11
C ASN A 21 -10.53 -14.75 -1.04
N PRO A 22 -11.50 -15.62 -1.42
CA PRO A 22 -12.39 -16.25 -0.46
C PRO A 22 -11.69 -17.07 0.64
N GLY A 23 -10.45 -17.51 0.41
CA GLY A 23 -9.61 -18.19 1.40
C GLY A 23 -8.76 -17.26 2.26
N GLY A 24 -8.99 -15.94 2.22
CA GLY A 24 -8.27 -14.94 3.00
C GLY A 24 -6.83 -14.66 2.52
N LYS A 25 -6.41 -15.19 1.38
CA LYS A 25 -5.06 -14.95 0.86
C LYS A 25 -4.99 -13.61 0.11
N PRO A 26 -3.87 -12.88 0.20
CA PRO A 26 -3.65 -11.66 -0.55
C PRO A 26 -3.82 -11.86 -2.07
N CYS A 27 -4.43 -10.88 -2.74
CA CYS A 27 -4.57 -10.84 -4.19
C CYS A 27 -3.59 -9.82 -4.80
N TYR A 28 -3.05 -10.12 -5.98
CA TYR A 28 -2.12 -9.23 -6.68
C TYR A 28 -2.58 -8.97 -8.12
N LEU A 29 -2.35 -7.75 -8.59
CA LEU A 29 -2.58 -7.29 -9.95
C LEU A 29 -1.24 -7.11 -10.66
N VAL A 30 -1.03 -7.87 -11.73
CA VAL A 30 0.09 -7.66 -12.66
C VAL A 30 -0.40 -6.72 -13.76
N SER A 31 0.28 -5.60 -13.98
CA SER A 31 -0.08 -4.61 -15.01
C SER A 31 1.17 -3.97 -15.60
N ASP A 32 1.01 -3.12 -16.62
CA ASP A 32 2.10 -2.34 -17.22
C ASP A 32 2.72 -1.28 -16.30
N GLY A 33 2.24 -1.16 -15.06
CA GLY A 33 2.75 -0.20 -14.07
C GLY A 33 2.22 1.22 -14.26
N SER A 34 1.39 1.47 -15.28
CA SER A 34 0.86 2.82 -15.57
C SER A 34 -0.15 3.34 -14.55
N GLY A 35 -0.72 2.44 -13.73
CA GLY A 35 -1.81 2.75 -12.80
C GLY A 35 -3.17 3.04 -13.48
N LYS A 36 -3.24 3.01 -14.82
CA LYS A 36 -4.43 3.42 -15.60
C LYS A 36 -5.45 2.30 -15.84
N SER A 37 -5.11 1.06 -15.47
CA SER A 37 -5.99 -0.10 -15.71
C SER A 37 -7.30 0.02 -14.92
N HIS A 38 -8.36 -0.61 -15.44
CA HIS A 38 -9.67 -0.61 -14.78
C HIS A 38 -9.60 -1.21 -13.36
N LEU A 39 -8.85 -2.30 -13.18
CA LEU A 39 -8.64 -2.92 -11.88
C LEU A 39 -7.83 -2.06 -10.91
N SER A 40 -6.88 -1.25 -11.42
CA SER A 40 -6.15 -0.29 -10.59
C SER A 40 -7.10 0.76 -10.01
N ARG A 41 -7.97 1.35 -10.85
CA ARG A 41 -8.98 2.31 -10.40
C ARG A 41 -10.01 1.71 -9.46
N LEU A 42 -10.43 0.46 -9.71
CA LEU A 42 -11.31 -0.26 -8.79
C LEU A 42 -10.64 -0.46 -7.42
N ALA A 43 -9.34 -0.81 -7.42
CA ALA A 43 -8.56 -0.90 -6.19
C ALA A 43 -8.50 0.45 -5.46
N ASP A 44 -8.24 1.55 -6.16
CA ASP A 44 -8.23 2.89 -5.55
C ASP A 44 -9.59 3.25 -4.90
N ASN A 45 -10.70 2.93 -5.57
CA ASN A 45 -12.04 3.16 -5.03
C ASN A 45 -12.32 2.33 -3.78
N ILE A 46 -11.95 1.05 -3.79
CA ILE A 46 -12.15 0.16 -2.63
C ILE A 46 -11.24 0.59 -1.46
N GLU A 47 -10.00 1.01 -1.75
CA GLU A 47 -9.13 1.61 -0.73
C GLU A 47 -9.82 2.83 -0.07
N SER A 48 -10.43 3.73 -0.86
CA SER A 48 -11.15 4.90 -0.33
C SER A 48 -12.30 4.48 0.58
N VAL A 49 -13.18 3.61 0.11
CA VAL A 49 -14.35 3.16 0.88
C VAL A 49 -13.94 2.50 2.19
N GLN A 50 -12.91 1.64 2.18
CA GLN A 50 -12.43 0.99 3.39
C GLN A 50 -11.81 1.99 4.39
N LEU A 51 -11.12 3.02 3.91
CA LEU A 51 -10.57 4.08 4.76
C LEU A 51 -11.68 4.95 5.36
N ASP A 52 -12.70 5.31 4.58
CA ASP A 52 -13.84 6.09 5.07
C ASP A 52 -14.62 5.30 6.14
N MET A 53 -14.89 4.02 5.90
CA MET A 53 -15.50 3.13 6.90
C MET A 53 -14.66 3.00 8.18
N ALA A 54 -13.33 3.02 8.07
CA ALA A 54 -12.46 2.98 9.23
C ALA A 54 -12.56 4.27 10.06
N VAL A 55 -12.72 5.43 9.42
CA VAL A 55 -12.97 6.71 10.09
C VAL A 55 -14.31 6.68 10.82
N GLU A 56 -15.39 6.26 10.16
CA GLU A 56 -16.72 6.15 10.79
C GLU A 56 -16.70 5.20 12.00
N LEU A 57 -15.94 4.11 11.92
CA LEU A 57 -15.79 3.17 13.03
C LEU A 57 -15.00 3.78 14.20
N LEU A 58 -14.01 4.63 13.92
CA LEU A 58 -13.26 5.35 14.97
C LEU A 58 -14.14 6.38 15.68
N ASP A 59 -14.98 7.10 14.95
CA ASP A 59 -15.96 8.03 15.54
C ASP A 59 -16.93 7.27 16.45
N HIS A 60 -17.48 6.15 15.97
CA HIS A 60 -18.34 5.30 16.78
C HIS A 60 -17.62 4.73 18.02
N ALA A 61 -16.34 4.38 17.90
CA ALA A 61 -15.52 3.92 19.02
C ALA A 61 -15.36 5.03 20.07
N ALA A 62 -15.12 6.27 19.64
CA ALA A 62 -14.99 7.42 20.53
C ALA A 62 -16.30 7.68 21.30
N ASP A 63 -17.44 7.64 20.60
CA ASP A 63 -18.76 7.81 21.22
C ASP A 63 -19.06 6.72 22.25
N LEU A 64 -18.73 5.46 21.94
CA LEU A 64 -19.01 4.31 22.83
C LEU A 64 -18.07 4.25 24.04
N LEU A 65 -16.84 4.74 23.90
CA LEU A 65 -15.82 4.76 24.95
C LEU A 65 -15.85 6.04 25.78
N GLY A 66 -16.49 7.10 25.29
CA GLY A 66 -16.66 8.34 26.04
C GLY A 66 -17.47 8.15 27.31
N ASP A 67 -17.13 8.91 28.34
CA ASP A 67 -17.90 8.99 29.58
C ASP A 67 -19.19 9.80 29.33
N GLY A 68 -20.15 9.18 28.64
CA GLY A 68 -21.44 9.80 28.40
C GLY A 68 -22.21 9.96 29.71
N GLU A 69 -22.67 11.18 29.98
CA GLU A 69 -23.70 11.60 30.95
C GLU A 69 -25.08 10.91 30.70
N GLY A 70 -25.09 9.74 30.06
CA GLY A 70 -26.26 8.95 29.72
C GLY A 70 -26.33 7.66 30.53
N ASP A 71 -27.54 7.26 30.90
CA ASP A 71 -27.93 6.19 31.84
C ASP A 71 -27.48 4.75 31.46
N GLY A 72 -26.63 4.56 30.43
CA GLY A 72 -26.26 3.25 29.90
C GLY A 72 -24.76 3.00 29.93
N ARG A 73 -24.26 2.20 30.88
CA ARG A 73 -22.87 1.71 30.86
C ARG A 73 -22.62 0.83 29.64
N THR A 74 -21.52 1.08 28.92
CA THR A 74 -21.02 0.20 27.86
C THR A 74 -20.82 -1.22 28.38
N THR A 75 -21.44 -2.19 27.73
CA THR A 75 -21.40 -3.59 28.13
C THR A 75 -20.16 -4.29 27.61
N ALA A 76 -19.74 -5.37 28.29
CA ALA A 76 -18.63 -6.22 27.83
C ALA A 76 -18.89 -6.84 26.44
N HIS A 77 -20.15 -7.05 26.05
CA HIS A 77 -20.49 -7.55 24.71
C HIS A 77 -20.24 -6.48 23.63
N GLN A 78 -20.67 -5.24 23.88
CA GLN A 78 -20.41 -4.12 22.97
C GLN A 78 -18.90 -3.88 22.81
N LEU A 79 -18.12 -3.93 23.90
CA LEU A 79 -16.66 -3.81 23.83
C LEU A 79 -16.01 -4.92 23.00
N ARG A 80 -16.44 -6.18 23.17
CA ARG A 80 -15.93 -7.31 22.37
C ARG A 80 -16.26 -7.14 20.88
N PHE A 81 -17.48 -6.70 20.57
CA PHE A 81 -17.88 -6.43 19.19
C PHE A 81 -17.07 -5.30 18.57
N LEU A 82 -16.93 -4.17 19.29
CA LEU A 82 -16.14 -3.02 18.84
C LEU A 82 -14.69 -3.42 18.60
N ALA A 83 -14.06 -4.15 19.54
CA ALA A 83 -12.69 -4.63 19.39
C ALA A 83 -12.52 -5.53 18.14
N ALA A 84 -13.49 -6.41 17.86
CA ALA A 84 -13.47 -7.24 16.66
C ALA A 84 -13.62 -6.42 15.37
N ARG A 85 -14.46 -5.37 15.35
CA ARG A 85 -14.56 -4.44 14.22
C ARG A 85 -13.28 -3.66 14.00
N LEU A 86 -12.69 -3.13 15.07
CA LEU A 86 -11.43 -2.38 15.00
C LEU A 86 -10.28 -3.25 14.49
N ALA A 87 -10.20 -4.51 14.92
CA ALA A 87 -9.19 -5.45 14.45
C ALA A 87 -9.30 -5.72 12.94
N GLU A 88 -10.51 -5.89 12.41
CA GLU A 88 -10.73 -6.08 10.97
C GLU A 88 -10.39 -4.82 10.17
N ALA A 89 -10.87 -3.65 10.61
CA ALA A 89 -10.57 -2.37 9.97
C ALA A 89 -9.06 -2.11 9.95
N LEU A 90 -8.34 -2.38 11.05
CA LEU A 90 -6.89 -2.21 11.12
C LEU A 90 -6.15 -3.14 10.15
N HIS A 91 -6.60 -4.38 9.98
CA HIS A 91 -6.01 -5.30 9.02
C HIS A 91 -6.18 -4.81 7.58
N ASP A 92 -7.35 -4.25 7.24
CA ASP A 92 -7.61 -3.65 5.95
C ASP A 92 -6.75 -2.39 5.72
N VAL A 93 -6.72 -1.46 6.70
CA VAL A 93 -5.86 -0.26 6.66
C VAL A 93 -4.39 -0.63 6.48
N HIS A 94 -3.90 -1.64 7.21
CA HIS A 94 -2.52 -2.11 7.07
C HIS A 94 -2.23 -2.65 5.67
N ARG A 95 -3.17 -3.41 5.07
CA ARG A 95 -3.05 -3.90 3.70
C ARG A 95 -2.96 -2.74 2.70
N ILE A 96 -3.80 -1.72 2.86
CA ILE A 96 -3.81 -0.52 2.02
C ILE A 96 -2.48 0.24 2.16
N ALA A 97 -2.00 0.44 3.39
CA ALA A 97 -0.74 1.12 3.65
C ALA A 97 0.45 0.39 2.99
N ARG A 98 0.53 -0.94 3.12
CA ARG A 98 1.54 -1.75 2.44
C ARG A 98 1.44 -1.63 0.93
N SER A 99 0.23 -1.77 0.40
CA SER A 99 -0.04 -1.65 -1.03
C SER A 99 0.40 -0.31 -1.61
N ARG A 100 0.15 0.80 -0.89
CA ARG A 100 0.61 2.14 -1.27
C ARG A 100 2.12 2.29 -1.15
N GLY A 101 2.72 1.77 -0.07
CA GLY A 101 4.16 1.79 0.15
C GLY A 101 4.93 1.06 -0.95
N ASP A 102 4.45 -0.11 -1.39
CA ASP A 102 5.07 -0.90 -2.46
C ASP A 102 5.07 -0.18 -3.84
N ARG A 103 4.19 0.83 -4.00
CA ARG A 103 4.08 1.66 -5.21
C ARG A 103 4.93 2.92 -5.16
N LEU A 104 5.56 3.24 -4.02
CA LEU A 104 6.44 4.40 -3.93
C LEU A 104 7.75 4.11 -4.70
N PRO A 105 8.31 5.10 -5.41
CA PRO A 105 9.62 4.95 -6.03
C PRO A 105 10.68 4.72 -4.95
N VAL A 106 11.67 3.88 -5.26
CA VAL A 106 12.88 3.79 -4.43
C VAL A 106 13.58 5.15 -4.49
N PRO A 107 13.90 5.79 -3.35
CA PRO A 107 14.70 7.01 -3.35
C PRO A 107 15.98 6.75 -4.15
N ALA A 108 16.32 7.63 -5.10
CA ALA A 108 17.63 7.58 -5.73
C ALA A 108 18.66 7.72 -4.61
N GLY A 109 19.39 6.65 -4.33
CA GLY A 109 20.60 6.78 -3.52
C GLY A 109 21.53 7.72 -4.27
N ASP A 110 22.18 8.61 -3.53
CA ASP A 110 23.30 9.38 -4.07
C ASP A 110 24.39 8.40 -4.49
N ASP A 111 24.31 7.91 -5.73
CA ASP A 111 25.41 7.26 -6.43
C ASP A 111 26.40 8.38 -6.82
N ASP A 112 27.11 8.90 -5.83
CA ASP A 112 28.28 9.75 -6.05
C ASP A 112 29.42 9.28 -5.13
N GLU A 113 30.65 9.40 -5.66
CA GLU A 113 31.95 8.83 -5.21
C GLU A 113 32.25 7.37 -5.65
N SER A 114 33.22 7.09 -6.51
CA SER A 114 34.27 7.92 -7.10
C SER A 114 34.85 7.29 -8.38
N ALA A 115 35.05 8.18 -9.34
CA ALA A 115 35.95 8.21 -10.49
C ALA A 115 37.07 7.15 -10.62
N ASP A 116 37.20 6.67 -11.85
CA ASP A 116 38.43 6.62 -12.65
C ASP A 116 39.72 6.12 -11.98
N ALA A 117 40.06 4.86 -12.26
CA ALA A 117 41.44 4.43 -12.36
C ALA A 117 41.61 3.48 -13.57
N GLU A 118 41.39 3.99 -14.78
CA GLU A 118 42.03 3.43 -15.97
C GLU A 118 43.53 3.77 -15.91
N MET A 119 44.35 2.86 -15.38
CA MET A 119 45.78 2.89 -15.68
C MET A 119 46.01 2.09 -16.97
N GLN A 120 45.78 2.76 -18.10
CA GLN A 120 46.26 2.35 -19.40
C GLN A 120 47.80 2.44 -19.40
N THR A 121 48.50 1.36 -19.07
CA THR A 121 49.92 1.25 -19.43
C THR A 121 50.01 0.72 -20.85
N GLY A 122 50.18 1.63 -21.81
CA GLY A 122 50.58 1.28 -23.16
C GLY A 122 52.05 0.89 -23.22
N ALA A 123 52.37 -0.12 -24.03
CA ALA A 123 53.34 -0.08 -25.12
C ALA A 123 53.71 -1.51 -25.53
N GLY A 124 53.29 -1.90 -26.73
CA GLY A 124 53.95 -2.95 -27.47
C GLY A 124 55.13 -2.37 -28.23
N GLN A 125 56.29 -3.03 -28.14
CA GLN A 125 57.10 -3.51 -29.26
C GLN A 125 58.19 -4.43 -28.74
#